data_AF-A0A1C7GYK5-F1
#
_entry.id   AF-A0A1C7GYK5-F1
#
_cell.length_a   1.000
_cell.length_b   1.000
_cell.length_c   1.000
_cell.angle_alpha   90.00
_cell.angle_beta   90.00
_cell.angle_gamma   90.00
#
_symmetry.space_group_name_H-M   'P 1'
#
loop_
_entity.id
_entity.type
_entity.pdbx_description
1 polymer ?
#
loop_
_entity_poly.entity_id
_entity_poly.type
_entity_poly.pdbx_seq_one_letter_code
_entity_poly.pdbx_strand_id
1 'polypeptide(L)'
;MIFFAISGFFYAHNELFSFNNYIRGLVKKVKRIYPAYIVTMILAFVMCNLSLDYIRINFTEWSNSFWQSRVPLFELIKQLFILIPSDTKLLNPPVWYMVVEVRMFILMPLIVYFANRFSYKWKLLVYIAFLTLGLFVYRFLFCFIIGLLMHLFIDNSVKFRNWLSHSRINSLFLLLTSIIMLDVRNIFLGDDSTLLLFIQSIAAAMIVAVVYLNRFKCLSFKPIVYMGNISYEFYLIHFVVLLSFKTLETFFVLYIILSLLVSIMLAIIINKLVNDLW
;
A
#
# COMPACT_ATOMS: atom_id res chain seq x y z
N MET A 1 -2.89 -2.31 -4.36
CA MET A 1 -2.95 -1.58 -5.64
C MET A 1 -3.35 -0.13 -5.47
N ILE A 2 -4.44 0.18 -4.76
CA ILE A 2 -4.90 1.57 -4.54
C ILE A 2 -3.81 2.46 -3.94
N PHE A 3 -3.12 2.03 -2.88
CA PHE A 3 -2.03 2.83 -2.30
C PHE A 3 -0.86 3.11 -3.27
N PHE A 4 -0.50 2.14 -4.12
CA PHE A 4 0.51 2.35 -5.18
C PHE A 4 0.04 3.35 -6.23
N ALA A 5 -1.23 3.26 -6.65
CA ALA A 5 -1.82 4.20 -7.60
C ALA A 5 -1.88 5.62 -7.02
N ILE A 6 -2.30 5.78 -5.75
CA ILE A 6 -2.27 7.08 -5.04
C ILE A 6 -0.85 7.65 -5.02
N SER A 7 0.13 6.84 -4.60
CA SER A 7 1.52 7.27 -4.53
C SER A 7 2.06 7.71 -5.89
N GLY A 8 1.81 6.90 -6.93
CA GLY A 8 2.12 7.21 -8.33
C GLY A 8 1.50 8.52 -8.81
N PHE A 9 0.20 8.70 -8.55
CA PHE A 9 -0.59 9.84 -8.98
C PHE A 9 -0.02 11.17 -8.47
N PHE A 10 0.43 11.23 -7.21
CA PHE A 10 0.97 12.46 -6.64
C PHE A 10 2.44 12.74 -7.00
N TYR A 11 3.16 11.80 -7.62
CA TYR A 11 4.52 12.07 -8.10
C TYR A 11 4.56 13.03 -9.30
N ALA A 12 3.46 13.16 -10.05
CA ALA A 12 3.37 14.06 -11.20
C ALA A 12 3.48 15.55 -10.82
N HIS A 13 3.06 15.93 -9.61
CA HIS A 13 3.03 17.33 -9.16
C HIS A 13 4.42 17.90 -8.81
N ASN A 14 5.45 17.07 -8.73
CA ASN A 14 6.82 17.48 -8.37
C ASN A 14 7.61 17.98 -9.58
N GLU A 15 7.07 18.97 -10.32
CA GLU A 15 7.69 19.51 -11.54
C GLU A 15 9.03 20.23 -11.27
N LEU A 16 9.32 20.61 -10.02
CA LEU A 16 10.58 21.23 -9.60
C LEU A 16 11.31 20.34 -8.60
N PHE A 17 11.91 19.25 -9.10
CA PHE A 17 12.76 18.39 -8.30
C PHE A 17 14.03 19.14 -7.88
N SER A 18 14.05 19.64 -6.65
CA SER A 18 15.28 20.04 -5.96
C SER A 18 15.73 18.89 -5.06
N PHE A 19 17.01 18.54 -5.13
CA PHE A 19 17.61 17.50 -4.28
C PHE A 19 17.31 17.73 -2.79
N ASN A 20 17.32 18.99 -2.34
CA ASN A 20 17.00 19.34 -0.95
C ASN A 20 15.54 19.05 -0.58
N ASN A 21 14.60 19.33 -1.49
CA ASN A 21 13.18 19.03 -1.28
C ASN A 21 12.93 17.52 -1.28
N TYR A 22 13.68 16.78 -2.11
CA TYR A 22 13.63 15.33 -2.15
C TYR A 22 14.09 14.69 -0.85
N ILE A 23 15.30 15.04 -0.38
CA ILE A 23 15.84 14.52 0.88
C ILE A 23 14.92 14.87 2.05
N ARG A 24 14.42 16.11 2.10
CA ARG A 24 13.44 16.53 3.12
C ARG A 24 12.17 15.70 3.08
N GLY A 25 11.65 15.41 1.88
CA GLY A 25 10.48 14.55 1.68
C GLY A 25 10.74 13.10 2.12
N LEU A 26 11.91 12.55 1.78
CA LEU A 26 12.32 11.21 2.14
C LEU A 26 12.46 11.07 3.66
N VAL A 27 13.14 12.02 4.33
CA VAL A 27 13.27 12.04 5.79
C VAL A 27 11.91 12.07 6.47
N LYS A 28 10.97 12.91 6.00
CA LYS A 28 9.60 12.94 6.53
C LYS A 28 8.89 11.59 6.41
N LYS A 29 9.03 10.92 5.27
CA LYS A 29 8.45 9.59 5.03
C LYS A 29 9.08 8.53 5.92
N VAL A 30 10.41 8.50 6.02
CA VAL A 30 11.16 7.56 6.87
C VAL A 30 10.77 7.74 8.34
N LYS A 31 10.73 8.98 8.85
CA LYS A 31 10.32 9.26 10.24
C LYS A 31 8.91 8.79 10.55
N ARG A 32 7.99 8.87 9.58
CA ARG A 32 6.62 8.38 9.76
C ARG A 32 6.51 6.86 9.70
N ILE A 33 7.23 6.22 8.77
CA ILE A 33 7.03 4.81 8.40
C ILE A 33 7.88 3.87 9.26
N TYR A 34 9.14 4.22 9.49
CA TYR A 34 10.15 3.33 10.05
C TYR A 34 9.97 3.01 11.54
N PRO A 35 9.59 3.96 12.43
CA PRO A 35 9.44 3.63 13.86
C PRO A 35 8.27 2.65 14.10
N ALA A 36 7.12 2.89 13.46
CA ALA A 36 5.97 1.99 13.53
C ALA A 36 6.30 0.59 12.98
N TYR A 37 7.12 0.54 11.92
CA TYR A 37 7.63 -0.72 11.38
C TYR A 37 8.45 -1.49 12.42
N ILE A 38 9.48 -0.85 13.02
CA ILE A 38 10.35 -1.49 14.01
C ILE A 38 9.54 -2.04 15.18
N VAL A 39 8.64 -1.24 15.76
CA VAL A 39 7.81 -1.66 16.89
C VAL A 39 6.97 -2.89 16.52
N THR A 40 6.37 -2.88 15.34
CA THR A 40 5.54 -4.01 14.88
C THR A 40 6.37 -5.27 14.64
N MET A 41 7.57 -5.16 14.07
CA MET A 41 8.45 -6.31 13.83
C MET A 41 8.96 -6.93 15.13
N ILE A 42 9.30 -6.10 16.13
CA ILE A 42 9.66 -6.58 17.47
C ILE A 42 8.48 -7.32 18.10
N LEU A 43 7.27 -6.74 18.03
CA LEU A 43 6.07 -7.41 18.56
C LEU A 43 5.80 -8.74 17.86
N ALA A 44 5.89 -8.78 16.53
CA ALA A 44 5.71 -10.00 15.75
C ALA A 44 6.74 -11.07 16.13
N PHE A 45 8.01 -10.68 16.32
CA PHE A 45 9.07 -11.58 16.75
C PHE A 45 8.81 -12.16 18.13
N VAL A 46 8.39 -11.33 19.10
CA VAL A 46 8.06 -11.79 20.45
C VAL A 46 6.89 -12.78 20.39
N MET A 47 5.79 -12.42 19.74
CA MET A 47 4.58 -13.25 19.69
C MET A 47 4.81 -14.57 18.92
N CYS A 48 5.57 -14.55 17.83
CA CYS A 48 5.94 -15.75 17.09
C CYS A 48 6.77 -16.72 17.94
N ASN A 49 7.73 -16.20 18.71
CA ASN A 49 8.63 -17.01 19.54
C ASN A 49 8.01 -17.52 20.84
N LEU A 50 6.88 -16.95 21.29
CA LEU A 50 6.08 -17.54 22.36
C LEU A 50 5.47 -18.90 21.95
N SER A 51 5.35 -19.17 20.65
CA SER A 51 4.86 -20.45 20.11
C SER A 51 3.54 -20.89 20.72
N LEU A 52 2.55 -19.99 20.71
CA LEU A 52 1.22 -20.25 21.28
C LEU A 52 0.49 -21.34 20.51
N ASP A 53 -0.04 -22.33 21.23
CA ASP A 53 -0.81 -23.45 20.66
C ASP A 53 -2.25 -23.02 20.30
N TYR A 54 -2.77 -23.57 19.20
CA TYR A 54 -4.14 -23.32 18.73
C TYR A 54 -4.66 -24.46 17.86
N ILE A 55 -5.99 -24.59 17.74
CA ILE A 55 -6.63 -25.62 16.91
C ILE A 55 -6.59 -25.22 15.42
N ARG A 56 -5.73 -25.89 14.66
CA ARG A 56 -5.53 -25.63 13.22
C ARG A 56 -6.78 -25.79 12.35
N ILE A 57 -7.69 -26.69 12.70
CA ILE A 57 -8.91 -27.00 11.93
C ILE A 57 -9.82 -25.76 11.78
N ASN A 58 -9.79 -24.84 12.73
CA ASN A 58 -10.64 -23.65 12.72
C ASN A 58 -10.13 -22.54 11.79
N PHE A 59 -8.96 -22.73 11.16
CA PHE A 59 -8.33 -21.74 10.30
C PHE A 59 -8.00 -22.30 8.92
N THR A 60 -7.90 -21.40 7.93
CA THR A 60 -7.49 -21.76 6.57
C THR A 60 -6.04 -22.23 6.50
N GLU A 61 -5.70 -23.03 5.50
CA GLU A 61 -4.30 -23.47 5.25
C GLU A 61 -3.34 -22.29 5.12
N TRP A 62 -3.79 -21.22 4.44
CA TRP A 62 -3.01 -19.99 4.33
C TRP A 62 -2.70 -19.38 5.71
N SER A 63 -3.69 -19.26 6.60
CA SER A 63 -3.45 -18.77 7.96
C SER A 63 -2.51 -19.69 8.74
N ASN A 64 -2.66 -21.01 8.58
CA ASN A 64 -1.83 -22.03 9.23
C ASN A 64 -0.40 -22.12 8.69
N SER A 65 -0.09 -21.46 7.57
CA SER A 65 1.26 -21.41 7.01
C SER A 65 2.22 -20.47 7.76
N PHE A 66 1.70 -19.56 8.59
CA PHE A 66 2.50 -18.57 9.32
C PHE A 66 2.79 -18.99 10.76
N TRP A 67 3.96 -18.58 11.26
CA TRP A 67 4.44 -18.83 12.63
C TRP A 67 4.45 -20.32 13.04
N GLN A 68 4.88 -21.19 12.11
CA GLN A 68 5.00 -22.63 12.36
C GLN A 68 6.23 -22.99 13.20
N SER A 69 7.24 -22.13 13.20
CA SER A 69 8.50 -22.34 13.91
C SER A 69 9.01 -21.03 14.51
N ARG A 70 9.87 -21.17 15.53
CA ARG A 70 10.57 -20.05 16.15
C ARG A 70 11.52 -19.40 15.16
N VAL A 71 11.59 -18.07 15.22
CA VAL A 71 12.43 -17.27 14.32
C VAL A 71 13.67 -16.81 15.09
N PRO A 72 14.89 -17.06 14.59
CA PRO A 72 16.12 -16.65 15.27
C PRO A 72 16.30 -15.13 15.23
N LEU A 73 17.00 -14.57 16.22
CA LEU A 73 17.24 -13.12 16.35
C LEU A 73 17.91 -12.51 15.10
N PHE A 74 18.78 -13.27 14.43
CA PHE A 74 19.43 -12.83 13.20
C PHE A 74 18.43 -12.47 12.09
N GLU A 75 17.34 -13.24 11.96
CA GLU A 75 16.29 -12.95 10.97
C GLU A 75 15.49 -11.70 11.33
N LEU A 76 15.28 -11.43 12.63
CA LEU A 76 14.70 -10.15 13.07
C LEU A 76 15.60 -8.99 12.65
N ILE A 77 16.91 -9.05 12.95
CA ILE A 77 17.86 -8.00 12.60
C ILE A 77 17.85 -7.75 11.10
N LYS A 78 17.88 -8.82 10.30
CA LYS A 78 17.82 -8.74 8.83
C LYS A 78 16.54 -8.04 8.35
N GLN A 79 15.40 -8.37 8.95
CA GLN A 79 14.11 -7.77 8.58
C GLN A 79 14.00 -6.30 9.02
N LEU A 80 14.57 -5.90 10.16
CA LEU A 80 14.58 -4.49 10.58
C LEU A 80 15.19 -3.56 9.51
N PHE A 81 16.11 -4.06 8.69
CA PHE A 81 16.61 -3.37 7.51
C PHE A 81 15.73 -3.62 6.28
N ILE A 82 14.64 -2.85 6.13
CA ILE A 82 13.62 -2.97 5.05
C ILE A 82 14.20 -3.12 3.63
N LEU A 83 15.33 -2.46 3.33
CA LEU A 83 15.95 -2.49 2.00
C LEU A 83 16.68 -3.79 1.71
N ILE A 84 17.12 -4.52 2.74
CA ILE A 84 17.81 -5.80 2.59
C ILE A 84 16.80 -6.85 2.15
N PRO A 85 17.08 -7.65 1.10
CA PRO A 85 16.21 -8.75 0.71
C PRO A 85 16.01 -9.74 1.87
N SER A 86 14.78 -9.84 2.35
CA SER A 86 14.35 -10.76 3.40
C SER A 86 13.01 -11.39 3.03
N ASP A 87 12.73 -12.58 3.56
CA ASP A 87 11.41 -13.17 3.42
C ASP A 87 10.41 -12.45 4.32
N THR A 88 9.56 -11.64 3.71
CA THR A 88 8.54 -10.86 4.42
C THR A 88 7.45 -11.72 5.02
N LYS A 89 7.32 -12.99 4.62
CA LYS A 89 6.29 -13.91 5.15
C LYS A 89 6.63 -14.47 6.52
N LEU A 90 7.89 -14.36 6.96
CA LEU A 90 8.36 -14.98 8.21
C LEU A 90 7.66 -14.39 9.44
N LEU A 91 7.76 -13.08 9.65
CA LEU A 91 7.20 -12.43 10.84
C LEU A 91 5.87 -11.71 10.56
N ASN A 92 5.81 -10.91 9.49
CA ASN A 92 4.64 -10.09 9.19
C ASN A 92 4.42 -9.97 7.66
N PRO A 93 3.69 -10.91 7.04
CA PRO A 93 3.44 -10.95 5.60
C PRO A 93 3.03 -9.62 4.98
N PRO A 94 2.07 -8.82 5.52
CA PRO A 94 1.73 -7.49 5.02
C PRO A 94 2.91 -6.54 4.74
N VAL A 95 4.06 -6.72 5.38
CA VAL A 95 5.26 -5.87 5.20
C VAL A 95 5.76 -5.84 3.74
N TRP A 96 5.44 -6.85 2.92
CA TRP A 96 5.84 -6.87 1.49
C TRP A 96 5.47 -5.58 0.75
N TYR A 97 4.31 -5.00 1.08
CA TYR A 97 3.82 -3.76 0.47
C TYR A 97 4.73 -2.57 0.83
N MET A 98 5.17 -2.49 2.08
CA MET A 98 6.05 -1.42 2.56
C MET A 98 7.43 -1.50 1.90
N VAL A 99 7.98 -2.70 1.74
CA VAL A 99 9.26 -2.91 1.03
C VAL A 99 9.18 -2.33 -0.38
N VAL A 100 8.06 -2.58 -1.09
CA VAL A 100 7.82 -2.00 -2.42
C VAL A 100 7.73 -0.48 -2.35
N GLU A 101 6.97 0.06 -1.40
CA GLU A 101 6.79 1.51 -1.26
C GLU A 101 8.09 2.26 -0.94
N VAL A 102 8.91 1.74 -0.02
CA VAL A 102 10.21 2.34 0.33
C VAL A 102 11.18 2.31 -0.86
N ARG A 103 11.21 1.23 -1.63
CA ARG A 103 11.99 1.17 -2.88
C ARG A 103 11.53 2.22 -3.89
N MET A 104 10.22 2.47 -3.96
CA MET A 104 9.65 3.48 -4.85
C MET A 104 9.89 4.91 -4.41
N PHE A 105 10.17 5.17 -3.12
CA PHE A 105 10.65 6.50 -2.68
C PHE A 105 12.00 6.87 -3.28
N ILE A 106 12.79 5.87 -3.70
CA ILE A 106 14.08 6.07 -4.37
C ILE A 106 13.89 6.09 -5.88
N LEU A 107 13.19 5.10 -6.43
CA LEU A 107 13.07 4.92 -7.89
C LEU A 107 12.17 5.96 -8.57
N MET A 108 10.98 6.24 -8.02
CA MET A 108 10.00 7.10 -8.70
C MET A 108 10.51 8.53 -8.92
N PRO A 109 11.14 9.20 -7.94
CA PRO A 109 11.61 10.55 -8.14
C PRO A 109 12.76 10.64 -9.15
N LEU A 110 13.61 9.61 -9.26
CA LEU A 110 14.62 9.52 -10.32
C LEU A 110 13.96 9.42 -11.70
N ILE A 111 12.95 8.54 -11.85
CA ILE A 111 12.21 8.38 -13.10
C ILE A 111 11.54 9.71 -13.52
N VAL A 112 10.86 10.37 -12.58
CA VAL A 112 10.21 11.67 -12.83
C VAL A 112 11.24 12.76 -13.16
N TYR A 113 12.36 12.80 -12.44
CA TYR A 113 13.43 13.75 -12.67
C TYR A 113 14.00 13.64 -14.09
N PHE A 114 14.30 12.42 -14.55
CA PHE A 114 14.78 12.20 -15.91
C PHE A 114 13.71 12.52 -16.96
N ALA A 115 12.47 12.07 -16.75
CA ALA A 115 11.38 12.29 -17.68
C ALA A 115 11.03 13.79 -17.85
N ASN A 116 11.19 14.58 -16.79
CA ASN A 116 10.95 16.03 -16.83
C ASN A 116 11.99 16.84 -17.61
N ARG A 117 13.13 16.24 -18.00
CA ARG A 117 14.12 16.90 -18.88
C ARG A 117 13.69 16.91 -20.34
N PHE A 118 12.67 16.14 -20.70
CA PHE A 118 12.21 15.98 -22.07
C PHE A 118 10.91 16.75 -22.33
N SER A 119 10.64 17.06 -23.60
CA SER A 119 9.34 17.62 -24.00
C SER A 119 8.21 16.61 -23.77
N TYR A 120 6.96 17.08 -23.71
CA TYR A 120 5.81 16.26 -23.32
C TYR A 120 5.68 14.91 -24.06
N LYS A 121 5.91 14.88 -25.38
CA LYS A 121 5.85 13.65 -26.18
C LYS A 121 6.91 12.63 -25.75
N TRP A 122 8.14 13.09 -25.55
CA TRP A 122 9.25 12.25 -25.10
C TRP A 122 9.10 11.83 -23.63
N LYS A 123 8.57 12.72 -22.78
CA LYS A 123 8.19 12.40 -21.40
C LYS A 123 7.22 11.21 -21.35
N LEU A 124 6.19 11.22 -22.21
CA LEU A 124 5.24 10.11 -22.31
C LEU A 124 5.91 8.80 -22.78
N LEU A 125 6.78 8.88 -23.79
CA LEU A 125 7.54 7.72 -24.27
C LEU A 125 8.43 7.12 -23.18
N VAL A 126 9.10 7.95 -22.37
CA VAL A 126 9.90 7.50 -21.23
C VAL A 126 9.02 6.74 -20.22
N TYR A 127 7.86 7.28 -19.86
CA TYR A 127 6.95 6.58 -18.94
C TYR A 127 6.38 5.28 -19.52
N ILE A 128 6.07 5.24 -20.82
CA ILE A 128 5.64 4.00 -21.49
C ILE A 128 6.77 2.97 -21.47
N ALA A 129 8.01 3.38 -21.71
CA ALA A 129 9.17 2.49 -21.61
C ALA A 129 9.37 1.96 -20.18
N PHE A 130 9.20 2.79 -19.14
CA PHE A 130 9.24 2.32 -17.75
C PHE A 130 8.04 1.44 -17.37
N LEU A 131 6.87 1.66 -18.00
CA LEU A 131 5.71 0.79 -17.84
C LEU A 131 6.00 -0.60 -18.40
N THR A 132 6.56 -0.70 -19.61
CA THR A 132 6.93 -2.00 -20.20
C THR A 132 8.04 -2.68 -19.41
N LEU A 133 9.10 -1.95 -19.02
CA LEU A 133 10.15 -2.47 -18.14
C LEU A 133 9.58 -2.97 -16.80
N GLY A 134 8.61 -2.25 -16.24
CA GLY A 134 7.91 -2.65 -15.01
C GLY A 134 7.14 -3.96 -15.13
N LEU A 135 6.66 -4.33 -16.31
CA LEU A 135 6.01 -5.61 -16.54
C LEU A 135 6.99 -6.80 -16.46
N PHE A 136 8.25 -6.59 -16.85
CA PHE A 136 9.25 -7.66 -16.95
C PHE A 136 10.23 -7.72 -15.77
N VAL A 137 10.63 -6.58 -15.21
CA VAL A 137 11.73 -6.51 -14.23
C VAL A 137 11.23 -6.31 -12.80
N TYR A 138 10.26 -5.41 -12.61
CA TYR A 138 9.77 -5.06 -11.28
C TYR A 138 8.25 -4.88 -11.28
N ARG A 139 7.54 -6.00 -11.05
CA ARG A 139 6.09 -6.16 -11.22
C ARG A 139 5.22 -5.08 -10.55
N PHE A 140 5.70 -4.37 -9.53
CA PHE A 140 4.91 -3.30 -8.90
C PHE A 140 5.20 -1.90 -9.45
N LEU A 141 6.27 -1.70 -10.24
CA LEU A 141 6.63 -0.40 -10.80
C LEU A 141 5.52 0.15 -11.69
N PHE A 142 4.92 -0.70 -12.54
CA PHE A 142 3.87 -0.24 -13.44
C PHE A 142 2.64 0.30 -12.68
N CYS A 143 2.37 -0.17 -11.46
CA CYS A 143 1.25 0.36 -10.65
C CYS A 143 1.43 1.84 -10.31
N PHE A 144 2.67 2.26 -10.03
CA PHE A 144 3.00 3.66 -9.76
C PHE A 144 2.99 4.47 -11.06
N ILE A 145 3.53 3.93 -12.15
CA ILE A 145 3.57 4.60 -13.45
C ILE A 145 2.15 4.83 -13.99
N ILE A 146 1.23 3.89 -13.85
CA ILE A 146 -0.17 4.06 -14.28
C ILE A 146 -0.87 5.15 -13.48
N GLY A 147 -0.67 5.20 -12.15
CA GLY A 147 -1.15 6.31 -11.33
C GLY A 147 -0.62 7.66 -11.81
N LEU A 148 0.68 7.74 -12.11
CA LEU A 148 1.32 8.94 -12.64
C LEU A 148 0.76 9.34 -14.02
N LEU A 149 0.63 8.38 -14.94
CA LEU A 149 0.07 8.61 -16.26
C LEU A 149 -1.38 9.09 -16.18
N MET A 150 -2.16 8.56 -15.24
CA MET A 150 -3.54 9.00 -15.01
C MET A 150 -3.61 10.46 -14.56
N HIS A 151 -2.68 10.92 -13.71
CA HIS A 151 -2.57 12.34 -13.36
C HIS A 151 -2.29 13.20 -14.59
N LEU A 152 -1.26 12.84 -15.38
CA LEU A 152 -0.90 13.56 -16.59
C LEU A 152 -2.04 13.58 -17.62
N PHE A 153 -2.81 12.49 -17.70
CA PHE A 153 -3.96 12.40 -18.58
C PHE A 153 -5.08 13.36 -18.15
N ILE A 154 -5.38 13.43 -16.85
CA ILE A 154 -6.36 14.37 -16.28
C ILE A 154 -5.92 15.83 -16.47
N ASP A 155 -4.63 16.11 -16.29
CA ASP A 155 -4.08 17.46 -16.42
C ASP A 155 -4.18 17.99 -17.85
N ASN A 156 -3.90 17.16 -18.85
CA ASN A 156 -3.92 17.57 -20.26
C ASN A 156 -5.30 17.44 -20.92
N SER A 157 -6.19 16.56 -20.43
CA SER A 157 -7.46 16.24 -21.09
C SER A 157 -8.64 16.97 -20.46
N VAL A 158 -8.86 18.24 -20.86
CA VAL A 158 -10.02 19.05 -20.39
C VAL A 158 -11.35 18.33 -20.65
N LYS A 159 -11.51 17.67 -21.80
CA LYS A 159 -12.70 16.88 -22.15
C LYS A 159 -12.96 15.76 -21.14
N PHE A 160 -11.93 14.98 -20.81
CA PHE A 160 -12.05 13.87 -19.85
C PHE A 160 -12.38 14.37 -18.44
N ARG A 161 -11.68 15.44 -18.01
CA ARG A 161 -11.93 16.09 -16.72
C ARG A 161 -13.38 16.53 -16.58
N ASN A 162 -13.89 17.26 -17.58
CA ASN A 162 -15.27 17.74 -17.58
C ASN A 162 -16.27 16.58 -17.66
N TRP A 163 -16.01 15.57 -18.49
CA TRP A 163 -16.88 14.38 -18.59
C TRP A 163 -17.02 13.67 -17.24
N LEU A 164 -15.93 13.56 -16.47
CA LEU A 164 -15.96 12.90 -15.17
C LEU A 164 -16.57 13.78 -14.08
N SER A 165 -16.21 15.06 -14.01
CA SER A 165 -16.63 15.97 -12.93
C SER A 165 -18.06 16.52 -13.10
N HIS A 166 -18.57 16.59 -14.32
CA HIS A 166 -19.86 17.22 -14.61
C HIS A 166 -21.06 16.32 -14.28
N SER A 167 -20.90 15.00 -14.42
CA SER A 167 -21.97 14.04 -14.18
C SER A 167 -21.62 13.06 -13.06
N ARG A 168 -22.45 13.07 -12.00
CA ARG A 168 -22.37 12.09 -10.91
C ARG A 168 -22.59 10.66 -11.43
N ILE A 169 -23.38 10.49 -12.49
CA ILE A 169 -23.64 9.18 -13.10
C ILE A 169 -22.36 8.63 -13.74
N ASN A 170 -21.60 9.47 -14.46
CA ASN A 170 -20.33 9.04 -15.08
C ASN A 170 -19.31 8.65 -14.02
N SER A 171 -19.23 9.42 -12.94
CA SER A 171 -18.36 9.11 -11.80
C SER A 171 -18.77 7.83 -11.08
N LEU A 172 -20.06 7.60 -10.86
CA LEU A 172 -20.56 6.38 -10.24
C LEU A 172 -20.35 5.17 -11.15
N PHE A 173 -20.62 5.31 -12.45
CA PHE A 173 -20.36 4.29 -13.45
C PHE A 173 -18.88 3.91 -13.47
N LEU A 174 -17.97 4.89 -13.54
CA LEU A 174 -16.54 4.63 -13.53
C LEU A 174 -16.06 4.00 -12.20
N LEU A 175 -16.64 4.37 -11.06
CA LEU A 175 -16.35 3.73 -9.78
C LEU A 175 -16.80 2.27 -9.76
N LEU A 176 -18.02 1.98 -10.20
CA LEU A 176 -18.55 0.62 -10.24
C LEU A 176 -17.73 -0.27 -11.17
N THR A 177 -17.42 0.19 -12.39
CA THR A 177 -16.56 -0.55 -13.30
C THR A 177 -15.16 -0.77 -12.72
N SER A 178 -14.59 0.25 -12.07
CA SER A 178 -13.30 0.12 -11.41
C SER A 178 -13.33 -0.88 -10.25
N ILE A 179 -14.40 -0.92 -9.45
CA ILE A 179 -14.54 -1.89 -8.35
C ILE A 179 -14.59 -3.32 -8.90
N ILE A 180 -15.36 -3.55 -9.97
CA ILE A 180 -15.44 -4.86 -10.63
C ILE A 180 -14.06 -5.27 -11.19
N MET A 181 -13.37 -4.34 -11.86
CA MET A 181 -12.02 -4.60 -12.39
C MET A 181 -10.98 -4.82 -11.28
N LEU A 182 -11.15 -4.21 -10.11
CA LEU A 182 -10.28 -4.45 -8.96
C LEU A 182 -10.46 -5.89 -8.42
N ASP A 183 -11.69 -6.41 -8.48
CA ASP A 183 -12.05 -7.75 -7.99
C ASP A 183 -11.83 -8.87 -9.03
N VAL A 184 -11.28 -8.53 -10.20
CA VAL A 184 -11.05 -9.46 -11.32
C VAL A 184 -10.35 -10.76 -10.92
N ARG A 185 -9.42 -10.71 -9.94
CA ARG A 185 -8.71 -11.90 -9.46
C ARG A 185 -9.64 -12.93 -8.80
N ASN A 186 -10.64 -12.46 -8.05
CA ASN A 186 -11.59 -13.35 -7.37
C ASN A 186 -12.63 -13.89 -8.36
N ILE A 187 -13.00 -13.09 -9.37
CA ILE A 187 -13.94 -13.48 -10.42
C ILE A 187 -13.38 -14.60 -11.30
N PHE A 188 -12.11 -14.49 -11.71
CA PHE A 188 -11.49 -15.45 -12.64
C PHE A 188 -10.81 -16.65 -11.96
N LEU A 189 -10.93 -16.79 -10.62
CA LEU A 189 -10.52 -17.96 -9.82
C LEU A 189 -9.19 -18.61 -10.28
N GLY A 190 -8.15 -17.83 -10.55
CA GLY A 190 -6.91 -18.43 -11.08
C GLY A 190 -5.78 -17.46 -11.43
N ASP A 191 -4.60 -17.83 -10.92
CA ASP A 191 -3.24 -17.33 -11.13
C ASP A 191 -2.90 -15.87 -10.81
N ASP A 192 -1.77 -15.70 -10.11
CA ASP A 192 -1.08 -14.42 -9.95
C ASP A 192 -0.43 -13.99 -11.28
N SER A 193 -1.24 -13.74 -12.31
CA SER A 193 -0.76 -13.28 -13.61
C SER A 193 -0.44 -11.79 -13.60
N THR A 194 0.59 -11.38 -14.34
CA THR A 194 0.97 -9.97 -14.49
C THR A 194 -0.17 -9.15 -15.10
N LEU A 195 -0.97 -9.76 -15.97
CA LEU A 195 -2.12 -9.14 -16.62
C LEU A 195 -3.22 -8.76 -15.61
N LEU A 196 -3.57 -9.63 -14.67
CA LEU A 196 -4.57 -9.32 -13.64
C LEU A 196 -4.11 -8.15 -12.76
N LEU A 197 -2.83 -8.11 -12.37
CA LEU A 197 -2.30 -6.96 -11.63
C LEU A 197 -2.33 -5.67 -12.45
N PHE A 198 -2.07 -5.76 -13.75
CA PHE A 198 -2.16 -4.62 -14.66
C PHE A 198 -3.60 -4.06 -14.70
N ILE A 199 -4.61 -4.92 -14.86
CA ILE A 199 -6.02 -4.54 -14.81
C ILE A 199 -6.37 -3.89 -13.46
N GLN A 200 -5.96 -4.50 -12.34
CA GLN A 200 -6.20 -3.96 -11.00
C GLN A 200 -5.51 -2.60 -10.77
N SER A 201 -4.36 -2.36 -11.40
CA SER A 201 -3.66 -1.08 -11.28
C SER A 201 -4.33 0.04 -12.07
N ILE A 202 -4.89 -0.25 -13.25
CA ILE A 202 -5.74 0.69 -14.00
C ILE A 202 -6.99 1.02 -13.19
N ALA A 203 -7.66 -0.01 -12.67
CA ALA A 203 -8.84 0.16 -11.81
C ALA A 203 -8.54 1.03 -10.59
N ALA A 204 -7.42 0.78 -9.91
CA ALA A 204 -6.96 1.60 -8.79
C ALA A 204 -6.73 3.06 -9.19
N ALA A 205 -6.07 3.33 -10.33
CA ALA A 205 -5.85 4.69 -10.82
C ALA A 205 -7.16 5.40 -11.21
N MET A 206 -8.14 4.68 -11.75
CA MET A 206 -9.48 5.21 -12.04
C MET A 206 -10.22 5.61 -10.76
N ILE A 207 -10.19 4.79 -9.71
CA ILE A 207 -10.78 5.15 -8.41
C ILE A 207 -10.14 6.44 -7.88
N VAL A 208 -8.80 6.54 -7.92
CA VAL A 208 -8.07 7.73 -7.48
C VAL A 208 -8.48 8.96 -8.29
N ALA A 209 -8.59 8.83 -9.62
CA ALA A 209 -9.03 9.92 -10.50
C ALA A 209 -10.43 10.43 -10.15
N VAL A 210 -11.40 9.53 -9.94
CA VAL A 210 -12.78 9.91 -9.60
C VAL A 210 -12.81 10.65 -8.26
N VAL A 211 -12.13 10.11 -7.25
CA VAL A 211 -12.09 10.72 -5.90
C VAL A 211 -11.41 12.09 -5.93
N TYR A 212 -10.29 12.20 -6.67
CA TYR A 212 -9.54 13.45 -6.81
C TYR A 212 -10.36 14.57 -7.48
N LEU A 213 -11.09 14.25 -8.56
CA LEU A 213 -11.86 15.23 -9.32
C LEU A 213 -13.19 15.62 -8.65
N ASN A 214 -13.89 14.68 -8.02
CA ASN A 214 -15.24 14.95 -7.46
C ASN A 214 -15.25 15.43 -6.02
N ARG A 215 -14.14 15.30 -5.29
CA ARG A 215 -13.98 15.78 -3.89
C ARG A 215 -15.18 15.41 -3.01
N PHE A 216 -15.52 14.12 -2.96
CA PHE A 216 -16.68 13.65 -2.20
C PHE A 216 -16.62 14.10 -0.73
N LYS A 217 -17.60 14.89 -0.29
CA LYS A 217 -17.64 15.45 1.09
C LYS A 217 -17.64 14.37 2.17
N CYS A 218 -18.26 13.22 1.91
CA CYS A 218 -18.25 12.09 2.85
C CYS A 218 -16.82 11.61 3.17
N LEU A 219 -15.90 11.61 2.20
CA LEU A 219 -14.50 11.22 2.43
C LEU A 219 -13.70 12.25 3.24
N SER A 220 -14.17 13.50 3.29
CA SER A 220 -13.59 14.56 4.13
C SER A 220 -14.11 14.57 5.57
N PHE A 221 -14.96 13.61 5.94
CA PHE A 221 -15.46 13.48 7.31
C PHE A 221 -14.31 13.12 8.27
N LYS A 222 -14.21 13.85 9.40
CA LYS A 222 -13.06 13.77 10.31
C LYS A 222 -12.68 12.34 10.75
N PRO A 223 -13.62 11.47 11.16
CA PRO A 223 -13.30 10.07 11.48
C PRO A 223 -12.69 9.29 10.32
N ILE A 224 -13.17 9.50 9.09
CA ILE A 224 -12.65 8.80 7.89
C ILE A 224 -11.23 9.28 7.59
N VAL A 225 -10.99 10.59 7.68
CA VAL A 225 -9.64 11.16 7.54
C VAL A 225 -8.71 10.64 8.63
N TYR A 226 -9.19 10.55 9.88
CA TYR A 226 -8.43 10.00 10.99
C TYR A 226 -8.07 8.52 10.77
N MET A 227 -9.02 7.70 10.30
CA MET A 227 -8.74 6.31 9.89
C MET A 227 -7.68 6.26 8.78
N GLY A 228 -7.72 7.18 7.83
CA GLY A 228 -6.66 7.33 6.82
C GLY A 228 -5.29 7.65 7.42
N ASN A 229 -5.24 8.49 8.46
CA ASN A 229 -3.98 8.88 9.11
C ASN A 229 -3.30 7.72 9.83
N ILE A 230 -4.07 6.84 10.49
CA ILE A 230 -3.57 5.64 11.20
C ILE A 230 -3.55 4.36 10.34
N SER A 231 -4.00 4.45 9.08
CA SER A 231 -4.19 3.28 8.20
C SER A 231 -2.91 2.48 8.02
N TYR A 232 -1.77 3.15 8.05
CA TYR A 232 -0.46 2.55 7.89
C TYR A 232 -0.08 1.70 9.11
N GLU A 233 -0.21 2.23 10.32
CA GLU A 233 0.05 1.52 11.57
C GLU A 233 -0.92 0.35 11.73
N PHE A 234 -2.20 0.56 11.40
CA PHE A 234 -3.20 -0.50 11.37
C PHE A 234 -2.82 -1.62 10.39
N TYR A 235 -2.41 -1.26 9.17
CA TYR A 235 -1.99 -2.24 8.17
C TYR A 235 -0.80 -3.08 8.62
N LEU A 236 0.11 -2.54 9.44
CA LEU A 236 1.22 -3.31 9.98
C LEU A 236 0.80 -4.23 11.12
N ILE A 237 0.02 -3.71 12.06
CA ILE A 237 -0.21 -4.40 13.33
C ILE A 237 -1.33 -5.44 13.24
N HIS A 238 -2.33 -5.23 12.36
CA HIS A 238 -3.55 -6.06 12.38
C HIS A 238 -3.28 -7.54 12.17
N PHE A 239 -2.33 -7.87 11.29
CA PHE A 239 -2.02 -9.26 10.98
C PHE A 239 -1.26 -9.95 12.13
N VAL A 240 -0.36 -9.21 12.78
CA VAL A 240 0.35 -9.69 13.99
C VAL A 240 -0.64 -10.01 15.10
N VAL A 241 -1.62 -9.12 15.32
CA VAL A 241 -2.68 -9.33 16.32
C VAL A 241 -3.55 -10.53 15.96
N LEU A 242 -3.99 -10.66 14.70
CA LEU A 242 -4.78 -11.81 14.24
C LEU A 242 -4.04 -13.14 14.48
N LEU A 243 -2.75 -13.20 14.14
CA LEU A 243 -1.96 -14.41 14.40
C LEU A 243 -1.78 -14.69 15.89
N SER A 244 -1.56 -13.64 16.70
CA SER A 244 -1.37 -13.78 18.14
C SER A 244 -2.63 -14.26 18.85
N PHE A 245 -3.81 -13.87 18.35
CA PHE A 245 -5.10 -14.21 18.97
C PHE A 245 -5.71 -15.50 18.45
N LYS A 246 -4.97 -16.28 17.64
CA LYS A 246 -5.42 -17.59 17.17
C LYS A 246 -5.82 -18.53 18.31
N THR A 247 -5.28 -18.35 19.51
CA THR A 247 -5.61 -19.11 20.74
C THR A 247 -7.03 -18.85 21.29
N LEU A 248 -7.75 -17.89 20.73
CA LEU A 248 -9.15 -17.57 21.06
C LEU A 248 -10.12 -18.23 20.08
N GLU A 249 -9.68 -19.24 19.33
CA GLU A 249 -10.42 -19.88 18.25
C GLU A 249 -11.73 -20.52 18.69
N THR A 250 -11.83 -20.91 19.97
CA THR A 250 -13.05 -21.45 20.57
C THR A 250 -14.21 -20.46 20.53
N PHE A 251 -13.92 -19.15 20.54
CA PHE A 251 -14.91 -18.08 20.48
C PHE A 251 -14.68 -17.21 19.25
N PHE A 252 -15.01 -17.72 18.05
CA PHE A 252 -14.73 -17.07 16.77
C PHE A 252 -15.16 -15.58 16.69
N VAL A 253 -16.36 -15.25 17.17
CA VAL A 253 -16.85 -13.85 17.18
C VAL A 253 -15.99 -12.98 18.11
N LEU A 254 -15.63 -13.49 19.28
CA LEU A 254 -14.76 -12.79 20.23
C LEU A 254 -13.37 -12.60 19.65
N TYR A 255 -12.80 -13.62 18.98
CA TYR A 255 -11.54 -13.55 18.26
C TYR A 255 -11.52 -12.39 17.26
N ILE A 256 -12.55 -12.27 16.40
CA ILE A 256 -12.64 -11.20 15.40
C ILE A 256 -12.74 -9.83 16.08
N ILE A 257 -13.65 -9.68 17.05
CA ILE A 257 -13.91 -8.40 17.71
C ILE A 257 -12.67 -7.93 18.47
N LEU A 258 -12.06 -8.81 19.28
CA LEU A 258 -10.85 -8.46 20.03
C LEU A 258 -9.68 -8.17 19.10
N SER A 259 -9.50 -8.95 18.03
CA SER A 259 -8.43 -8.69 17.06
C SER A 259 -8.59 -7.31 16.44
N LEU A 260 -9.81 -6.93 16.02
CA LEU A 260 -10.07 -5.61 15.46
C LEU A 260 -9.83 -4.48 16.48
N LEU A 261 -10.40 -4.61 17.68
CA LEU A 261 -10.28 -3.59 18.73
C LEU A 261 -8.83 -3.38 19.16
N VAL A 262 -8.09 -4.46 19.39
CA VAL A 262 -6.68 -4.41 19.78
C VAL A 262 -5.82 -3.87 18.64
N SER A 263 -6.10 -4.23 17.40
CA SER A 263 -5.40 -3.67 16.23
C SER A 263 -5.60 -2.17 16.11
N ILE A 264 -6.83 -1.67 16.28
CA ILE A 264 -7.12 -0.23 16.26
C ILE A 264 -6.43 0.47 17.44
N MET A 265 -6.52 -0.10 18.64
CA MET A 265 -5.91 0.48 19.84
C MET A 265 -4.39 0.58 19.70
N LEU A 266 -3.72 -0.50 19.28
CA LEU A 266 -2.27 -0.51 19.06
C LEU A 266 -1.87 0.43 17.92
N ALA A 267 -2.63 0.49 16.83
CA ALA A 267 -2.37 1.43 15.74
C ALA A 267 -2.40 2.89 16.23
N ILE A 268 -3.36 3.25 17.08
CA ILE A 268 -3.46 4.59 17.68
C ILE A 268 -2.28 4.86 18.62
N ILE A 269 -1.92 3.89 19.46
CA ILE A 269 -0.78 4.02 20.38
C ILE A 269 0.52 4.22 19.60
N ILE A 270 0.78 3.37 18.61
CA ILE A 270 1.98 3.46 17.76
C ILE A 270 2.01 4.79 17.02
N ASN A 271 0.88 5.24 16.44
CA ASN A 271 0.80 6.51 15.74
C ASN A 271 1.14 7.70 16.66
N LYS A 272 0.62 7.70 17.89
CA LYS A 272 0.95 8.74 18.88
C LYS A 272 2.43 8.71 19.25
N LEU A 273 2.98 7.54 19.57
CA LEU A 273 4.40 7.38 19.89
C LEU A 273 5.31 7.89 18.76
N VAL A 274 4.97 7.58 17.51
CA VAL A 274 5.72 8.04 16.33
C VAL A 274 5.66 9.57 16.20
N ASN A 275 4.51 10.18 16.47
CA ASN A 275 4.33 11.64 16.38
C ASN A 275 4.99 12.38 17.55
N ASP A 276 5.06 11.79 18.74
CA ASP A 276 5.66 12.43 19.93
C ASP A 276 7.20 12.36 19.95
N LEU A 277 7.78 11.38 19.26
CA LEU A 277 9.23 11.17 19.19
C LEU A 277 9.96 12.14 18.22
N TRP A 278 9.25 12.99 17.46
CA TRP A 278 9.82 13.79 16.36
C TRP A 278 9.14 15.13 16.08
#